data_AF-A0A4V2KS81-F1
#
_entry.id   AF-A0A4V2KS81-F1
#
_cell.length_a   1.000
_cell.length_b   1.000
_cell.length_c   1.000
_cell.angle_alpha   90.00
_cell.angle_beta   90.00
_cell.angle_gamma   90.00
#
_symmetry.space_group_name_H-M   'P 1'
#
loop_
_entity.id
_entity.type
_entity.pdbx_description
1 polymer ?
#
loop_
_entity_poly.entity_id
_entity_poly.type
_entity_poly.pdbx_seq_one_letter_code
_entity_poly.pdbx_strand_id
1 'polypeptide(L)' 'MRDPERIDETLALLREVWLQQPEFRLGQLLFNAIRSPEACPSIFYIEDDALCEALRCLLVSSQ' A
#
# COMPACT_ATOMS: atom_id res chain seq x y z
N MET A 1 -2.10 -4.78 -17.39
CA MET A 1 -2.75 -6.10 -17.41
C MET A 1 -2.89 -6.58 -15.98
N ARG A 2 -4.08 -7.05 -15.56
CA ARG A 2 -4.31 -7.53 -14.19
C ARG A 2 -3.97 -9.02 -14.17
N ASP A 3 -2.92 -9.38 -13.45
CA ASP A 3 -2.41 -10.74 -13.37
C ASP A 3 -2.30 -11.13 -11.89
N PRO A 4 -3.13 -12.07 -11.41
CA PRO A 4 -3.10 -12.50 -10.02
C PRO A 4 -1.77 -13.10 -9.57
N GLU A 5 -1.01 -13.71 -10.49
CA GLU A 5 0.27 -14.35 -10.15
C GLU A 5 1.33 -13.34 -9.68
N ARG A 6 1.15 -12.06 -10.04
CA ARG A 6 2.05 -10.96 -9.65
C ARG A 6 1.78 -10.42 -8.25
N ILE A 7 0.69 -10.83 -7.61
CA ILE A 7 0.31 -10.31 -6.28
C ILE A 7 1.39 -10.68 -5.26
N ASP A 8 1.80 -11.94 -5.21
CA ASP A 8 2.77 -12.43 -4.21
C ASP A 8 4.15 -11.80 -4.38
N GLU A 9 4.62 -11.67 -5.63
CA GLU A 9 5.87 -10.98 -5.95
C GLU A 9 5.84 -9.51 -5.48
N THR A 10 4.74 -8.81 -5.77
CA THR A 10 4.57 -7.40 -5.38
C THR A 10 4.56 -7.24 -3.86
N LEU A 11 3.88 -8.13 -3.14
CA LEU A 11 3.82 -8.10 -1.68
C LEU A 11 5.18 -8.44 -1.04
N ALA A 12 5.97 -9.35 -1.64
CA ALA A 12 7.30 -9.69 -1.17
C ALA A 12 8.26 -8.49 -1.27
N LEU A 13 8.30 -7.81 -2.42
CA LEU A 13 9.12 -6.61 -2.61
C LEU A 13 8.71 -5.48 -1.68
N LEU A 14 7.40 -5.25 -1.54
CA LEU A 14 6.87 -4.24 -0.63
C LEU A 14 7.33 -4.50 0.82
N ARG A 15 7.25 -5.75 1.27
CA ARG A 15 7.71 -6.14 2.61
C ARG A 15 9.21 -5.88 2.77
N GLU A 16 10.04 -6.26 1.80
CA GLU A 16 11.49 -6.07 1.87
C GLU A 16 11.87 -4.58 1.99
N VAL A 17 11.25 -3.73 1.16
CA VAL A 17 11.49 -2.27 1.22
C VAL A 17 11.02 -1.69 2.55
N TRP A 18 9.85 -2.11 3.04
CA TRP A 18 9.31 -1.60 4.31
C TRP A 18 10.18 -1.97 5.50
N LEU A 19 10.73 -3.20 5.53
CA LEU A 19 11.68 -3.60 6.57
C LEU A 19 12.96 -2.75 6.57
N GLN A 20 13.36 -2.20 5.42
CA GLN A 20 14.51 -1.30 5.32
C GLN A 20 14.18 0.15 5.73
N GLN A 21 12.89 0.51 5.78
CA GLN A 21 12.39 1.86 6.07
C GLN A 21 11.21 1.81 7.05
N PRO A 22 11.43 1.33 8.29
CA PRO A 22 10.34 1.09 9.25
C PRO A 22 9.66 2.37 9.75
N GLU A 23 10.25 3.54 9.52
CA GLU A 23 9.65 4.84 9.83
C GLU A 23 8.52 5.23 8.89
N PHE A 24 8.46 4.65 7.69
CA PHE A 24 7.39 4.93 6.74
C PHE A 24 6.18 4.05 7.00
N ARG A 25 5.01 4.63 6.74
CA ARG A 25 3.74 3.90 6.62
C ARG A 25 3.52 3.40 5.20
N LEU A 26 2.63 2.42 5.02
CA LEU A 26 2.38 1.84 3.69
C LEU A 26 2.02 2.89 2.64
N GLY A 27 1.16 3.83 2.99
CA GLY A 27 0.73 4.89 2.07
C GLY A 27 1.89 5.77 1.59
N GLN A 28 2.86 6.05 2.47
CA GLN A 28 4.07 6.80 2.14
C GLN A 28 5.01 6.00 1.24
N LEU A 29 5.18 4.71 1.50
CA LEU A 29 5.97 3.82 0.65
C LEU A 29 5.42 3.79 -0.79
N LEU A 30 4.11 3.60 -0.94
CA LEU A 30 3.46 3.58 -2.25
C LEU A 30 3.60 4.93 -2.96
N PHE A 31 3.36 6.04 -2.24
CA PHE A 31 3.53 7.38 -2.78
C PHE A 31 4.96 7.65 -3.26
N ASN A 32 5.96 7.30 -2.43
CA ASN A 32 7.37 7.47 -2.74
C ASN A 32 7.83 6.59 -3.91
N ALA A 33 7.31 5.36 -4.01
CA ALA A 33 7.64 4.44 -5.10
C ALA A 33 7.13 4.90 -6.47
N ILE A 34 5.94 5.51 -6.51
CA ILE A 34 5.31 5.98 -7.77
C ILE A 34 5.89 7.32 -8.23
N ARG A 35 6.51 8.10 -7.33
CA ARG A 35 7.10 9.44 -7.59
C ARG A 35 6.16 10.37 -8.35
N SER A 36 4.85 10.28 -8.10
CA SER A 36 3.83 11.10 -8.73
C SER A 36 3.11 11.95 -7.68
N PRO A 37 3.62 13.16 -7.38
CA PRO A 37 3.05 14.00 -6.32
C PRO A 37 1.60 14.43 -6.59
N GLU A 38 1.16 14.35 -7.84
CA GLU A 38 -0.21 14.72 -8.25
C GLU A 38 -1.21 13.56 -8.20
N ALA A 39 -0.74 12.32 -8.09
CA ALA A 39 -1.62 11.15 -8.27
C ALA A 39 -2.63 10.98 -7.12
N CYS A 40 -2.22 11.23 -5.87
CA CYS A 40 -3.11 11.18 -4.71
C CYS A 40 -2.37 11.64 -3.44
N PRO A 41 -2.34 12.93 -3.08
CA PRO A 41 -1.63 13.38 -1.87
C PRO A 41 -2.22 12.80 -0.58
N SER A 42 -3.51 12.42 -0.57
CA SER A 42 -4.17 11.85 0.62
C SER A 42 -3.60 10.49 1.03
N ILE A 43 -3.09 9.68 0.10
CA ILE A 43 -2.50 8.37 0.44
C ILE A 43 -1.21 8.53 1.27
N PHE A 44 -0.48 9.63 1.10
CA PHE A 44 0.73 9.89 1.87
C PHE A 44 0.44 10.07 3.37
N TYR A 45 -0.73 10.60 3.72
CA TYR A 45 -1.09 10.93 5.09
C TYR A 45 -1.88 9.84 5.81
N ILE A 46 -2.26 8.76 5.14
CA ILE A 46 -3.01 7.69 5.80
C ILE A 46 -2.14 6.99 6.85
N GLU A 47 -2.75 6.74 8.02
CA GLU A 47 -2.17 5.93 9.08
C GLU A 47 -2.43 4.44 8.83
N ASP A 48 -1.52 3.56 9.27
CA ASP A 48 -1.61 2.11 8.96
C ASP A 48 -2.87 1.46 9.56
N ASP A 49 -3.31 1.90 10.74
CA ASP A 49 -4.55 1.42 11.36
C ASP A 49 -5.78 1.78 10.52
N ALA A 50 -5.85 3.03 10.04
CA ALA A 50 -6.93 3.49 9.19
C ALA A 50 -6.95 2.75 7.84
N LEU A 51 -5.76 2.47 7.29
CA LEU A 51 -5.62 1.68 6.07
C LEU A 51 -6.07 0.23 6.30
N CYS A 52 -5.68 -0.40 7.41
CA CYS A 52 -6.11 -1.74 7.76
C CYS A 52 -7.63 -1.85 7.86
N GLU A 53 -8.29 -0.90 8.52
CA GLU A 53 -9.76 -0.87 8.60
C GLU A 53 -10.40 -0.69 7.22
N ALA A 54 -9.87 0.20 6.39
CA ALA A 54 -10.37 0.38 5.02
C ALA A 54 -10.24 -0.92 4.19
N LEU A 55 -9.10 -1.64 4.30
CA LEU A 55 -8.89 -2.92 3.64
C LEU A 55 -9.86 -4.00 4.14
N ARG A 56 -10.12 -4.07 5.45
CA ARG A 56 -11.11 -4.99 6.03
C ARG A 56 -12.51 -4.73 5.47
N CYS A 57 -12.91 -3.46 5.33
CA CYS A 57 -14.19 -3.09 4.73
C CYS A 57 -14.33 -3.60 3.29
N LEU A 58 -13.25 -3.61 2.50
CA LEU A 58 -13.27 -4.15 1.14
C LEU A 58 -13.46 -5.68 1.10
N LEU A 59 -12.93 -6.40 2.10
CA LEU A 59 -13.15 -7.84 2.22
C LEU A 59 -14.62 -8.17 2.52
N VAL A 60 -15.27 -7.37 3.37
CA VAL A 60 -16.70 -7.53 3.70
C VAL A 60 -17.58 -7.15 2.50
N SER A 61 -17.18 -6.13 1.74
CA SER A 61 -17.93 -5.67 0.56
C SER A 61 -17.79 -6.59 -0.66
N SER A 62 -16.89 -7.59 -0.59
CA SER A 62 -16.62 -8.55 -1.66
C SER A 62 -17.28 -9.92 -1.42
N GLN A 63 -18.14 -10.06 -0.40
CA GLN A 63 -18.96 -11.24 -0.11
C GLN A 63 -20.43 -11.04 -0.48
#